data_AF-A0A1F9SHR7-F1
#
_entry.id   AF-A0A1F9SHR7-F1
#
_cell.length_a   1.000
_cell.length_b   1.000
_cell.length_c   1.000
_cell.angle_alpha   90.00
_cell.angle_beta   90.00
_cell.angle_gamma   90.00
#
_symmetry.space_group_name_H-M   'P 1'
#
loop_
_entity.id
_entity.type
_entity.pdbx_description
1 polymer ?
#
loop_
_entity_poly.entity_id
_entity_poly.type
_entity_poly.pdbx_seq_one_letter_code
_entity_poly.pdbx_strand_id
1 'polypeptide(L)'
;MKNMPYIAAAILSFSTILSASAENAVIGKAGLSLTEIQVPAPEAPKSNQWMTLRKIQVNTAAPEMNDKLVGLIDRAFDSYTAVRELTQAGFKVQAYQSNTGGYMIFADVTGQDAADQAVGLARYYYITEVRVGQRVYDQLFGLRNKSTYAVKMGTIKGGMNHSQVDVKLNKLDWTIKGGINNSPLDVRINHEEKTITGGANLSPVNLKFDWSTEEVRVYGGANHSQVNYTVNWKGGLLQGYLNNAPLKLEFDLGQGYADQTIVSVKGYAASAPVNLTYNKVNGHIGGYMNNSPVDVNLVNCDIYDFLQYLFVFVK
;
A
#
# COMPACT_ATOMS: atom_id res chain seq x y z
N MET A 1 -38.23 -5.57 61.57
CA MET A 1 -39.48 -6.13 61.01
C MET A 1 -39.85 -5.32 59.77
N LYS A 2 -39.85 -5.96 58.59
CA LYS A 2 -41.03 -6.13 57.70
C LYS A 2 -41.48 -4.81 57.03
N ASN A 3 -41.48 -4.62 55.72
CA ASN A 3 -41.65 -5.55 54.60
C ASN A 3 -41.04 -4.99 53.30
N MET A 4 -40.40 -5.88 52.55
CA MET A 4 -40.41 -5.89 51.08
C MET A 4 -41.63 -6.70 50.62
N PRO A 5 -42.19 -6.39 49.45
CA PRO A 5 -42.35 -7.44 48.43
C PRO A 5 -42.03 -6.99 46.99
N TYR A 6 -41.18 -7.79 46.32
CA TYR A 6 -41.39 -8.52 45.03
C TYR A 6 -42.69 -8.24 44.23
N ILE A 7 -42.85 -8.32 42.90
CA ILE A 7 -42.11 -8.69 41.67
C ILE A 7 -42.99 -8.18 40.50
N ALA A 8 -42.40 -7.67 39.41
CA ALA A 8 -42.93 -7.90 38.07
C ALA A 8 -41.81 -7.68 37.03
N ALA A 9 -41.50 -8.74 36.30
CA ALA A 9 -40.55 -8.77 35.20
C ALA A 9 -41.24 -8.50 33.85
N ALA A 10 -40.41 -8.29 32.82
CA ALA A 10 -40.68 -8.44 31.38
C ALA A 10 -41.35 -7.26 30.65
N ILE A 11 -41.02 -6.85 29.41
CA ILE A 11 -40.14 -7.32 28.32
C ILE A 11 -40.17 -6.24 27.18
N LEU A 12 -39.05 -6.05 26.43
CA LEU A 12 -38.86 -5.51 25.05
C LEU A 12 -39.50 -4.13 24.66
N SER A 13 -38.80 -3.13 24.08
CA SER A 13 -38.15 -3.15 22.74
C SER A 13 -37.56 -1.77 22.34
N PHE A 14 -36.43 -1.81 21.63
CA PHE A 14 -35.78 -0.89 20.65
C PHE A 14 -35.99 0.65 20.55
N SER A 15 -34.82 1.32 20.53
CA SER A 15 -34.35 2.47 19.69
C SER A 15 -34.96 3.87 19.81
N THR A 16 -34.12 4.87 20.13
CA THR A 16 -33.49 5.77 19.14
C THR A 16 -32.57 6.80 19.80
N ILE A 17 -31.50 7.12 19.07
CA ILE A 17 -30.46 8.12 19.33
C ILE A 17 -31.09 9.52 19.29
N LEU A 18 -30.86 10.35 20.31
CA LEU A 18 -31.13 11.79 20.26
C LEU A 18 -29.84 12.58 20.39
N SER A 19 -29.65 13.40 19.37
CA SER A 19 -28.46 14.12 18.97
C SER A 19 -28.06 15.25 19.93
N ALA A 20 -26.76 15.35 20.20
CA ALA A 20 -26.10 16.49 20.83
C ALA A 20 -26.07 17.72 19.89
N SER A 21 -27.23 18.29 19.57
CA SER A 21 -27.33 19.58 18.85
C SER A 21 -28.03 20.69 19.65
N ALA A 22 -28.41 20.42 20.90
CA ALA A 22 -29.17 21.38 21.70
C ALA A 22 -28.33 22.49 22.36
N GLU A 23 -26.99 22.37 22.41
CA GLU A 23 -26.14 23.37 23.08
C GLU A 23 -25.68 24.52 22.17
N ASN A 24 -25.87 24.43 20.84
CA ASN A 24 -25.41 25.49 19.91
C ASN A 24 -26.41 26.64 19.68
N ALA A 25 -27.63 26.57 20.23
CA ALA A 25 -28.66 27.59 19.97
C ALA A 25 -28.48 28.88 20.79
N VAL A 26 -27.72 28.83 21.90
CA VAL A 26 -27.55 30.00 22.80
C VAL A 26 -26.34 30.86 22.39
N ILE A 27 -25.34 30.28 21.71
CA ILE A 27 -24.10 30.98 21.32
C ILE A 27 -24.26 31.76 20.01
N GLY A 28 -25.14 31.31 19.10
CA GLY A 28 -25.38 31.98 17.81
C GLY A 28 -26.03 33.38 17.90
N LYS A 29 -26.68 33.72 19.02
CA LYS A 29 -27.29 35.05 19.22
C LYS A 29 -26.32 36.13 19.72
N ALA A 30 -25.07 35.78 20.04
CA ALA A 30 -24.06 36.71 20.56
C ALA A 30 -23.05 37.20 19.50
N GLY A 31 -23.20 36.81 18.22
CA GLY A 31 -22.27 37.23 17.16
C GLY A 31 -20.85 36.67 17.29
N LEU A 32 -20.63 35.71 18.20
CA LEU A 32 -19.36 35.03 18.37
C LEU A 32 -19.41 33.69 17.62
N SER A 33 -18.94 33.68 16.38
CA SER A 33 -18.65 32.42 15.69
C SER A 33 -17.33 31.89 16.25
N LEU A 34 -17.39 30.84 17.07
CA LEU A 34 -16.21 30.02 17.31
C LEU A 34 -15.88 29.34 15.99
N THR A 35 -14.71 29.68 15.42
CA THR A 35 -14.18 29.00 14.24
C THR A 35 -14.11 27.52 14.58
N GLU A 36 -14.82 26.70 13.83
CA GLU A 36 -14.78 25.25 13.96
C GLU A 36 -13.32 24.83 13.78
N ILE A 37 -12.67 24.43 14.88
CA ILE A 37 -11.31 23.89 14.84
C ILE A 37 -11.45 22.52 14.18
N GLN A 38 -11.37 22.49 12.84
CA GLN A 38 -11.19 21.25 12.09
C GLN A 38 -9.83 20.68 12.49
N VAL A 39 -9.83 19.76 13.44
CA VAL A 39 -8.66 18.91 13.68
C VAL A 39 -8.55 18.00 12.44
N PRO A 40 -7.49 18.13 11.61
CA PRO A 40 -7.37 17.29 10.43
C PRO A 40 -7.36 15.82 10.84
N ALA A 41 -8.13 15.01 10.10
CA ALA A 41 -8.07 13.56 10.22
C ALA A 41 -6.60 13.12 10.05
N PRO A 42 -6.11 12.17 10.86
CA PRO A 42 -4.71 11.79 10.84
C PRO A 42 -4.28 11.28 9.47
N GLU A 43 -3.12 11.75 9.03
CA GLU A 43 -2.50 11.30 7.79
C GLU A 43 -2.15 9.82 7.89
N ALA A 44 -2.59 9.08 6.88
CA ALA A 44 -2.42 7.65 6.85
C ALA A 44 -1.04 7.25 6.27
N PRO A 45 -0.55 6.04 6.56
CA PRO A 45 0.87 5.70 6.49
C PRO A 45 1.38 5.57 5.06
N LYS A 46 2.55 6.15 4.79
CA LYS A 46 3.20 6.22 3.47
C LYS A 46 3.96 4.95 3.10
N SER A 47 3.28 4.03 2.41
CA SER A 47 3.81 2.74 1.97
C SER A 47 4.89 2.84 0.88
N ASN A 48 6.07 2.26 1.13
CA ASN A 48 7.02 1.75 0.13
C ASN A 48 7.39 0.30 0.51
N GLN A 49 6.66 -0.67 -0.04
CA GLN A 49 6.69 -2.09 0.40
C GLN A 49 8.08 -2.74 0.25
N TRP A 50 8.91 -2.30 -0.70
CA TRP A 50 10.22 -2.89 -0.93
C TRP A 50 11.27 -2.46 0.11
N MET A 51 11.14 -1.24 0.63
CA MET A 51 11.92 -0.78 1.78
C MET A 51 11.35 -1.30 3.10
N THR A 52 10.04 -1.54 3.19
CA THR A 52 9.35 -2.05 4.39
C THR A 52 10.02 -3.32 4.94
N LEU A 53 10.28 -4.33 4.10
CA LEU A 53 10.87 -5.58 4.60
C LEU A 53 12.32 -5.41 5.05
N ARG A 54 13.10 -4.54 4.39
CA ARG A 54 14.51 -4.29 4.76
C ARG A 54 14.66 -3.61 6.11
N LYS A 55 13.62 -2.90 6.57
CA LYS A 55 13.58 -2.30 7.91
C LYS A 55 13.40 -3.37 9.00
N ILE A 56 12.87 -4.55 8.68
CA ILE A 56 12.59 -5.57 9.68
C ILE A 56 13.87 -6.34 9.99
N GLN A 57 14.28 -6.33 11.26
CA GLN A 57 15.47 -7.01 11.76
C GLN A 57 15.14 -7.88 12.97
N VAL A 58 15.99 -8.88 13.24
CA VAL A 58 15.92 -9.64 14.48
C VAL A 58 16.28 -8.72 15.65
N ASN A 59 15.47 -8.73 16.69
CA ASN A 59 15.85 -8.14 17.96
C ASN A 59 16.91 -9.01 18.65
N THR A 60 18.18 -8.74 18.39
CA THR A 60 19.30 -9.51 18.97
C THR A 60 19.38 -9.40 20.50
N ALA A 61 18.81 -8.35 21.09
CA ALA A 61 18.79 -8.15 22.54
C ALA A 61 17.68 -8.97 23.25
N ALA A 62 16.62 -9.35 22.54
CA ALA A 62 15.53 -10.17 23.06
C ALA A 62 14.88 -10.99 21.92
N PRO A 63 15.58 -12.01 21.39
CA PRO A 63 15.13 -12.79 20.24
C PRO A 63 13.85 -13.60 20.51
N GLU A 64 13.50 -13.85 21.76
CA GLU A 64 12.27 -14.53 22.19
C GLU A 64 11.01 -13.63 22.16
N MET A 65 11.18 -12.32 21.98
CA MET A 65 10.10 -11.33 22.04
C MET A 65 9.22 -11.35 20.78
N ASN A 66 8.24 -12.26 20.77
CA ASN A 66 7.37 -12.45 19.60
C ASN A 66 6.03 -11.71 19.69
N ASP A 67 5.61 -11.30 20.90
CA ASP A 67 4.33 -10.62 21.14
C ASP A 67 4.47 -9.10 21.23
N LYS A 68 5.69 -8.58 21.02
CA LYS A 68 5.98 -7.15 20.97
C LYS A 68 6.91 -6.84 19.80
N LEU A 69 6.67 -5.71 19.16
CA LEU A 69 7.51 -5.17 18.08
C LEU A 69 8.16 -3.88 18.56
N VAL A 70 9.40 -3.62 18.13
CA VAL A 70 10.11 -2.37 18.45
C VAL A 70 10.39 -1.60 17.17
N GLY A 71 9.66 -0.51 16.93
CA GLY A 71 9.94 0.41 15.84
C GLY A 71 10.92 1.49 16.28
N LEU A 72 12.06 1.65 15.61
CA LEU A 72 12.94 2.80 15.79
C LEU A 72 12.44 3.97 14.95
N ILE A 73 12.19 5.11 15.58
CA ILE A 73 11.77 6.33 14.90
C ILE A 73 13.00 7.09 14.42
N ASP A 74 12.91 7.71 13.24
CA ASP A 74 13.82 8.77 12.81
C ASP A 74 13.96 9.82 13.92
N ARG A 75 15.20 10.20 14.23
CA ARG A 75 15.50 11.17 15.30
C ARG A 75 14.89 12.54 15.06
N ALA A 76 14.65 12.90 13.80
CA ALA A 76 14.03 14.17 13.44
C ALA A 76 12.51 14.16 13.60
N PHE A 77 11.89 12.99 13.82
CA PHE A 77 10.44 12.84 13.86
C PHE A 77 9.89 12.85 15.29
N ASP A 78 8.74 13.49 15.46
CA ASP A 78 8.09 13.62 16.75
C ASP A 78 7.43 12.31 17.19
N SER A 79 7.87 11.78 18.33
CA SER A 79 7.35 10.55 18.92
C SER A 79 5.87 10.64 19.33
N TYR A 80 5.37 11.83 19.70
CA TYR A 80 3.96 12.00 20.04
C TYR A 80 3.06 11.86 18.81
N THR A 81 3.46 12.48 17.71
CA THR A 81 2.79 12.35 16.41
C THR A 81 2.78 10.89 15.94
N ALA A 82 3.93 10.21 16.03
CA ALA A 82 4.04 8.80 15.65
C ALA A 82 3.10 7.89 16.48
N VAL A 83 3.06 8.05 17.81
CA VAL A 83 2.17 7.26 18.68
C VAL A 83 0.71 7.51 18.34
N ARG A 84 0.32 8.77 18.12
CA ARG A 84 -1.06 9.14 17.77
C ARG A 84 -1.50 8.46 16.48
N GLU A 85 -0.70 8.58 15.42
CA GLU A 85 -1.02 8.00 14.11
C GLU A 85 -1.09 6.47 14.15
N LEU A 86 -0.10 5.82 14.78
CA LEU A 86 -0.08 4.36 14.92
C LEU A 86 -1.28 3.86 15.73
N THR A 87 -1.67 4.58 16.79
CA THR A 87 -2.85 4.24 17.59
C THR A 87 -4.13 4.36 16.76
N GLN A 88 -4.25 5.41 15.94
CA GLN A 88 -5.40 5.60 15.03
C GLN A 88 -5.46 4.53 13.94
N ALA A 89 -4.31 4.01 13.51
CA ALA A 89 -4.21 2.87 12.61
C ALA A 89 -4.45 1.51 13.29
N GLY A 90 -4.76 1.49 14.59
CA GLY A 90 -5.13 0.29 15.34
C GLY A 90 -3.98 -0.43 16.05
N PHE A 91 -2.77 0.15 16.05
CA PHE A 91 -1.66 -0.41 16.82
C PHE A 91 -1.78 -0.05 18.30
N LYS A 92 -1.47 -1.01 19.19
CA LYS A 92 -1.34 -0.75 20.63
C LYS A 92 0.10 -0.33 20.93
N VAL A 93 0.38 0.97 20.85
CA VAL A 93 1.76 1.49 20.88
C VAL A 93 2.08 2.37 22.08
N GLN A 94 3.34 2.34 22.50
CA GLN A 94 3.91 3.23 23.51
C GLN A 94 5.30 3.71 23.07
N ALA A 95 5.60 5.00 23.22
CA ALA A 95 6.92 5.54 22.95
C ALA A 95 7.84 5.44 24.19
N TYR A 96 9.10 5.11 23.94
CA TYR A 96 10.17 5.04 24.92
C TYR A 96 11.37 5.81 24.39
N GLN A 97 12.02 6.57 25.26
CA GLN A 97 13.26 7.26 24.91
C GLN A 97 14.42 6.26 24.91
N SER A 98 15.19 6.23 23.83
CA SER A 98 16.42 5.46 23.73
C SER A 98 17.57 6.19 24.40
N ASN A 99 18.45 5.43 25.05
CA ASN A 99 19.67 5.94 25.70
C ASN A 99 20.66 6.59 24.70
N THR A 100 20.43 6.46 23.39
CA THR A 100 21.27 7.00 22.32
C THR A 100 20.71 8.28 21.68
N GLY A 101 19.69 8.91 22.28
CA GLY A 101 19.15 10.20 21.81
C GLY A 101 18.13 10.09 20.68
N GLY A 102 17.27 9.07 20.71
CA GLY A 102 16.15 8.90 19.78
C GLY A 102 14.94 8.27 20.48
N TYR A 103 13.85 8.04 19.74
CA TYR A 103 12.63 7.43 20.26
C TYR A 103 12.39 6.05 19.65
N MET A 104 11.91 5.12 20.46
CA MET A 104 11.48 3.79 20.07
C MET A 104 10.01 3.64 20.38
N ILE A 105 9.28 2.92 19.53
CA ILE A 105 7.89 2.58 19.73
C ILE A 105 7.79 1.09 20.00
N PHE A 106 7.15 0.74 21.09
CA PHE A 106 6.80 -0.63 21.42
C PHE A 106 5.36 -0.86 21.02
N ALA A 107 5.12 -1.76 20.05
CA ALA A 107 3.79 -2.19 19.67
C ALA A 107 3.48 -3.54 20.34
N ASP A 108 2.41 -3.60 21.13
CA ASP A 108 1.88 -4.86 21.66
C ASP A 108 1.01 -5.54 20.59
N VAL A 109 1.44 -6.73 20.18
CA VAL A 109 0.78 -7.55 19.16
C VAL A 109 0.26 -8.86 19.74
N THR A 110 0.11 -8.94 21.06
CA THR A 110 -0.45 -10.12 21.74
C THR A 110 -1.82 -10.48 21.15
N GLY A 111 -1.96 -11.72 20.69
CA GLY A 111 -3.18 -12.22 20.06
C GLY A 111 -3.43 -11.75 18.62
N GLN A 112 -2.44 -11.11 17.98
CA GLN A 112 -2.47 -10.70 16.57
C GLN A 112 -1.40 -11.47 15.76
N ASP A 113 -1.45 -11.35 14.43
CA ASP A 113 -0.37 -11.84 13.57
C ASP A 113 0.83 -10.88 13.63
N ALA A 114 1.81 -11.21 14.47
CA ALA A 114 3.00 -10.39 14.69
C ALA A 114 3.81 -10.10 13.42
N ALA A 115 3.76 -10.99 12.41
CA ALA A 115 4.49 -10.80 11.16
C ALA A 115 3.79 -9.75 10.28
N ASP A 116 2.47 -9.84 10.14
CA ASP A 116 1.69 -8.82 9.42
C ASP A 116 1.77 -7.45 10.11
N GLN A 117 1.73 -7.43 11.45
CA GLN A 117 1.90 -6.21 12.22
C GLN A 117 3.31 -5.61 12.09
N ALA A 118 4.35 -6.44 12.01
CA ALA A 118 5.72 -5.97 11.75
C ALA A 118 5.85 -5.31 10.38
N VAL A 119 5.24 -5.89 9.35
CA VAL A 119 5.17 -5.31 8.01
C VAL A 119 4.36 -4.01 8.03
N GLY A 120 3.21 -3.99 8.71
CA GLY A 120 2.39 -2.80 8.89
C GLY A 120 3.15 -1.65 9.55
N LEU A 121 3.85 -1.92 10.64
CA LEU A 121 4.68 -0.94 11.36
C LEU A 121 5.84 -0.44 10.50
N ALA A 122 6.50 -1.32 9.73
CA ALA A 122 7.60 -0.95 8.87
C ALA A 122 7.19 -0.11 7.64
N ARG A 123 5.88 -0.05 7.30
CA ARG A 123 5.36 0.81 6.22
C ARG A 123 5.39 2.30 6.58
N TYR A 124 5.51 2.66 7.85
CA TYR A 124 5.58 4.06 8.25
C TYR A 124 6.94 4.65 7.91
N TYR A 125 6.94 5.84 7.30
CA TYR A 125 8.16 6.45 6.76
C TYR A 125 9.14 6.86 7.86
N TYR A 126 8.64 7.34 9.00
CA TYR A 126 9.45 7.69 10.17
C TYR A 126 9.95 6.47 10.93
N ILE A 127 9.45 5.26 10.64
CA ILE A 127 10.02 4.03 11.19
C ILE A 127 11.22 3.64 10.34
N THR A 128 12.41 3.75 10.91
CA THR A 128 13.70 3.45 10.26
C THR A 128 14.03 1.97 10.34
N GLU A 129 13.60 1.29 11.40
CA GLU A 129 13.86 -0.13 11.64
C GLU A 129 12.72 -0.70 12.51
N VAL A 130 12.35 -1.97 12.29
CA VAL A 130 11.42 -2.73 13.14
C VAL A 130 12.12 -3.98 13.64
N ARG A 131 12.34 -4.06 14.95
CA ARG A 131 12.92 -5.24 15.59
C ARG A 131 11.83 -6.18 16.04
N VAL A 132 11.97 -7.44 15.67
CA VAL A 132 11.02 -8.52 15.98
C VAL A 132 11.76 -9.71 16.58
N GLY A 133 11.05 -10.56 17.34
CA GLY A 133 11.62 -11.83 17.81
C GLY A 133 12.04 -12.74 16.65
N GLN A 134 13.01 -13.62 16.90
CA GLN A 134 13.56 -14.58 15.95
C GLN A 134 12.47 -15.41 15.27
N ARG A 135 11.45 -15.87 16.02
CA ARG A 135 10.35 -16.65 15.44
C ARG A 135 9.54 -15.84 14.44
N VAL A 136 9.25 -14.56 14.73
CA VAL A 136 8.54 -13.66 13.81
C VAL A 136 9.42 -13.33 12.59
N TYR A 137 10.71 -13.12 12.80
CA TYR A 137 11.66 -12.93 11.71
C TYR A 137 11.72 -14.16 10.80
N ASP A 138 11.81 -15.36 11.37
CA ASP A 138 11.82 -16.62 10.62
C ASP A 138 10.46 -16.91 9.95
N GLN A 139 9.35 -16.38 10.48
CA GLN A 139 8.06 -16.41 9.79
C GLN A 139 8.06 -15.54 8.53
N LEU A 140 8.69 -14.37 8.58
CA LEU A 140 8.80 -13.41 7.48
C LEU A 140 9.86 -13.83 6.43
N PHE A 141 11.03 -14.31 6.88
CA PHE A 141 12.23 -14.51 6.08
C PHE A 141 12.76 -15.96 6.06
N GLY A 142 12.22 -16.85 6.89
CA GLY A 142 12.68 -18.23 6.97
C GLY A 142 12.27 -19.08 5.76
N LEU A 143 13.07 -20.11 5.51
CA LEU A 143 13.01 -20.97 4.32
C LEU A 143 11.71 -21.81 4.17
N ARG A 144 10.80 -21.81 5.16
CA ARG A 144 9.64 -22.74 5.18
C ARG A 144 8.29 -22.23 5.75
N ASN A 145 8.07 -20.94 6.05
CA ASN A 145 6.86 -20.53 6.80
C ASN A 145 5.88 -19.52 6.14
N LYS A 146 4.63 -19.62 6.63
CA LYS A 146 3.34 -19.20 6.05
C LYS A 146 2.93 -17.72 6.22
N SER A 147 3.66 -16.83 6.90
CA SER A 147 3.24 -15.42 7.08
C SER A 147 3.56 -14.54 5.86
N THR A 148 3.46 -15.13 4.68
CA THR A 148 4.10 -14.61 3.48
C THR A 148 3.14 -14.40 2.32
N TYR A 149 1.87 -14.77 2.46
CA TYR A 149 0.90 -14.57 1.38
C TYR A 149 0.67 -13.08 1.07
N ALA A 150 0.59 -12.21 2.07
CA ALA A 150 0.29 -10.80 1.87
C ALA A 150 1.47 -9.94 1.38
N VAL A 151 2.69 -10.47 1.23
CA VAL A 151 3.81 -9.70 0.64
C VAL A 151 4.38 -10.41 -0.59
N LYS A 152 4.14 -11.71 -0.71
CA LYS A 152 4.52 -12.50 -1.86
C LYS A 152 3.41 -12.61 -2.91
N MET A 153 2.17 -12.29 -2.56
CA MET A 153 1.05 -12.21 -3.50
C MET A 153 0.48 -10.78 -3.52
N GLY A 154 0.72 -10.07 -4.62
CA GLY A 154 0.05 -8.82 -4.93
C GLY A 154 -1.21 -9.08 -5.74
N THR A 155 -2.25 -8.27 -5.56
CA THR A 155 -3.43 -8.31 -6.43
C THR A 155 -3.85 -6.92 -6.88
N ILE A 156 -4.20 -6.80 -8.14
CA ILE A 156 -4.77 -5.59 -8.75
C ILE A 156 -6.21 -5.94 -9.14
N LYS A 157 -7.18 -5.27 -8.52
CA LYS A 157 -8.61 -5.56 -8.72
C LYS A 157 -9.43 -4.30 -8.97
N GLY A 158 -10.41 -4.37 -9.86
CA GLY A 158 -11.34 -3.27 -10.11
C GLY A 158 -11.77 -3.20 -11.57
N GLY A 159 -11.89 -1.99 -12.10
CA GLY A 159 -12.26 -1.72 -13.49
C GLY A 159 -11.19 -0.93 -14.23
N MET A 160 -10.90 -1.34 -15.47
CA MET A 160 -10.04 -0.62 -16.40
C MET A 160 -10.51 -0.86 -17.84
N ASN A 161 -10.54 0.17 -18.68
CA ASN A 161 -10.93 0.05 -20.09
C ASN A 161 -12.32 -0.60 -20.27
N HIS A 162 -13.29 -0.24 -19.43
CA HIS A 162 -14.63 -0.85 -19.39
C HIS A 162 -14.65 -2.37 -19.14
N SER A 163 -13.59 -2.93 -18.58
CA SER A 163 -13.45 -4.35 -18.28
C SER A 163 -13.05 -4.57 -16.82
N GLN A 164 -13.38 -5.75 -16.29
CA GLN A 164 -12.92 -6.14 -14.97
C GLN A 164 -11.43 -6.50 -15.02
N VAL A 165 -10.71 -6.04 -14.00
CA VAL A 165 -9.33 -6.44 -13.72
C VAL A 165 -9.33 -7.31 -12.47
N ASP A 166 -8.75 -8.50 -12.56
CA ASP A 166 -8.36 -9.34 -11.42
C ASP A 166 -7.02 -9.98 -11.75
N VAL A 167 -5.95 -9.29 -11.41
CA VAL A 167 -4.57 -9.70 -11.68
C VAL A 167 -3.90 -10.05 -10.35
N LYS A 168 -3.15 -11.14 -10.34
CA LYS A 168 -2.40 -11.66 -9.20
C LYS A 168 -0.92 -11.73 -9.57
N LEU A 169 -0.08 -11.01 -8.85
CA LEU A 169 1.37 -11.10 -8.92
C LEU A 169 1.85 -12.04 -7.83
N ASN A 170 2.39 -13.19 -8.22
CA ASN A 170 3.12 -14.07 -7.33
C ASN A 170 4.62 -13.74 -7.43
N LYS A 171 5.15 -13.09 -6.39
CA LYS A 171 6.55 -12.67 -6.27
C LYS A 171 7.48 -13.82 -5.81
N LEU A 172 6.95 -15.01 -5.49
CA LEU A 172 7.78 -16.21 -5.28
C LEU A 172 8.09 -16.90 -6.58
N ASP A 173 7.03 -17.23 -7.30
CA ASP A 173 7.12 -17.98 -8.54
C ASP A 173 7.39 -17.05 -9.73
N TRP A 174 7.44 -15.74 -9.46
CA TRP A 174 7.59 -14.67 -10.43
C TRP A 174 6.60 -14.83 -11.58
N THR A 175 5.32 -14.91 -11.24
CA THR A 175 4.23 -15.03 -12.21
C THR A 175 3.20 -13.92 -12.05
N ILE A 176 2.56 -13.54 -13.16
CA ILE A 176 1.43 -12.63 -13.20
C ILE A 176 0.28 -13.38 -13.84
N LYS A 177 -0.79 -13.64 -13.08
CA LYS A 177 -1.93 -14.44 -13.53
C LYS A 177 -3.26 -13.73 -13.31
N GLY A 178 -4.30 -14.14 -14.01
CA GLY A 178 -5.67 -13.70 -13.75
C GLY A 178 -6.39 -13.28 -15.03
N GLY A 179 -7.08 -12.14 -14.98
CA GLY A 179 -7.85 -11.62 -16.11
C GLY A 179 -7.78 -10.10 -16.23
N ILE A 180 -7.67 -9.64 -17.47
CA ILE A 180 -7.75 -8.22 -17.85
C ILE A 180 -8.32 -8.12 -19.28
N ASN A 181 -9.09 -7.07 -19.58
CA ASN A 181 -9.69 -6.87 -20.90
C ASN A 181 -10.50 -8.10 -21.37
N ASN A 182 -11.22 -8.74 -20.45
CA ASN A 182 -11.98 -9.98 -20.66
C ASN A 182 -11.13 -11.16 -21.23
N SER A 183 -9.82 -11.12 -21.00
CA SER A 183 -8.86 -12.10 -21.52
C SER A 183 -8.05 -12.69 -20.37
N PRO A 184 -7.66 -13.98 -20.45
CA PRO A 184 -6.76 -14.58 -19.48
C PRO A 184 -5.38 -13.92 -19.57
N LEU A 185 -4.75 -13.81 -18.40
CA LEU A 185 -3.37 -13.38 -18.22
C LEU A 185 -2.62 -14.53 -17.55
N ASP A 186 -1.52 -14.96 -18.15
CA ASP A 186 -0.57 -15.90 -17.55
C ASP A 186 0.84 -15.59 -18.08
N VAL A 187 1.63 -14.92 -17.26
CA VAL A 187 2.98 -14.49 -17.58
C VAL A 187 3.93 -15.00 -16.51
N ARG A 188 5.12 -15.43 -16.93
CA ARG A 188 6.24 -15.83 -16.08
C ARG A 188 7.42 -14.89 -16.33
N ILE A 189 8.08 -14.49 -15.26
CA ILE A 189 9.26 -13.65 -15.25
C ILE A 189 10.44 -14.50 -14.79
N ASN A 190 11.51 -14.53 -15.58
CA ASN A 190 12.76 -15.18 -15.21
C ASN A 190 13.82 -14.08 -14.99
N HIS A 191 14.23 -13.89 -13.74
CA HIS A 191 15.24 -12.89 -13.38
C HIS A 191 16.66 -13.28 -13.75
N GLU A 192 16.97 -14.58 -13.83
CA GLU A 192 18.30 -15.07 -14.21
C GLU A 192 18.51 -14.88 -15.71
N GLU A 193 17.53 -15.27 -16.52
CA GLU A 193 17.56 -15.12 -17.98
C GLU A 193 17.15 -13.72 -18.45
N LYS A 194 16.62 -12.90 -17.53
CA LYS A 194 16.08 -11.56 -17.81
C LYS A 194 14.98 -11.56 -18.87
N THR A 195 14.06 -12.50 -18.78
CA THR A 195 12.97 -12.70 -19.75
C THR A 195 11.59 -12.63 -19.08
N ILE A 196 10.58 -12.28 -19.88
CA ILE A 196 9.16 -12.33 -19.53
C ILE A 196 8.44 -13.08 -20.65
N THR A 197 7.81 -14.20 -20.32
CA THR A 197 7.18 -15.09 -21.29
C THR A 197 5.77 -15.46 -20.88
N GLY A 198 4.88 -15.71 -21.83
CA GLY A 198 3.53 -16.21 -21.54
C GLY A 198 2.48 -15.63 -22.48
N GLY A 199 1.33 -15.24 -21.94
CA GLY A 199 0.24 -14.62 -22.69
C GLY A 199 -0.50 -13.54 -21.91
N ALA A 200 -0.83 -12.46 -22.61
CA ALA A 200 -1.67 -11.35 -22.13
C ALA A 200 -2.56 -10.86 -23.28
N ASN A 201 -3.81 -10.49 -23.00
CA ASN A 201 -4.76 -9.99 -24.02
C ASN A 201 -4.88 -10.91 -25.25
N LEU A 202 -4.94 -12.24 -25.04
CA LEU A 202 -4.98 -13.27 -26.09
C LEU A 202 -3.76 -13.27 -27.03
N SER A 203 -2.67 -12.62 -26.64
CA SER A 203 -1.45 -12.48 -27.43
C SER A 203 -0.25 -13.08 -26.70
N PRO A 204 0.72 -13.68 -27.42
CA PRO A 204 1.95 -14.14 -26.80
C PRO A 204 2.77 -12.97 -26.25
N VAL A 205 3.41 -13.19 -25.12
CA VAL A 205 4.37 -12.30 -24.49
C VAL A 205 5.74 -12.95 -24.59
N ASN A 206 6.71 -12.24 -25.17
CA ASN A 206 8.11 -12.60 -25.22
C ASN A 206 8.94 -11.31 -25.14
N LEU A 207 9.23 -10.90 -23.90
CA LEU A 207 9.99 -9.70 -23.59
C LEU A 207 11.30 -10.08 -22.91
N LYS A 208 12.24 -9.17 -22.97
CA LYS A 208 13.46 -9.11 -22.17
C LYS A 208 13.43 -7.85 -21.32
N PHE A 209 14.22 -7.85 -20.26
CA PHE A 209 14.37 -6.66 -19.45
C PHE A 209 15.78 -6.45 -18.94
N ASP A 210 16.18 -5.20 -18.80
CA ASP A 210 17.36 -4.80 -18.05
C ASP A 210 16.89 -4.13 -16.77
N TRP A 211 17.45 -4.54 -15.64
CA TRP A 211 17.02 -4.06 -14.32
C TRP A 211 18.19 -3.42 -13.57
N SER A 212 17.91 -2.29 -12.96
CA SER A 212 18.72 -1.64 -11.94
C SER A 212 17.81 -1.00 -10.90
N THR A 213 18.40 -0.48 -9.82
CA THR A 213 17.66 0.26 -8.79
C THR A 213 17.14 1.61 -9.26
N GLU A 214 17.75 2.19 -10.32
CA GLU A 214 17.38 3.51 -10.83
C GLU A 214 16.44 3.42 -12.03
N GLU A 215 16.55 2.33 -12.80
CA GLU A 215 15.91 2.20 -14.10
C GLU A 215 15.59 0.73 -14.42
N VAL A 216 14.43 0.53 -15.06
CA VAL A 216 14.06 -0.75 -15.68
C VAL A 216 13.73 -0.52 -17.15
N ARG A 217 14.39 -1.26 -18.04
CA ARG A 217 14.07 -1.28 -19.47
C ARG A 217 13.39 -2.58 -19.81
N VAL A 218 12.29 -2.53 -20.56
CA VAL A 218 11.53 -3.70 -21.02
C VAL A 218 11.41 -3.63 -22.54
N TYR A 219 11.75 -4.70 -23.25
CA TYR A 219 11.74 -4.71 -24.72
C TYR A 219 11.46 -6.10 -25.30
N GLY A 220 10.85 -6.17 -26.50
CA GLY A 220 10.54 -7.43 -27.18
C GLY A 220 9.17 -7.38 -27.86
N GLY A 221 8.41 -8.48 -27.80
CA GLY A 221 7.05 -8.59 -28.32
C GLY A 221 6.00 -8.86 -27.25
N ALA A 222 4.89 -8.10 -27.28
CA ALA A 222 3.67 -8.38 -26.51
C ALA A 222 2.47 -7.79 -27.26
N ASN A 223 1.24 -8.28 -27.04
CA ASN A 223 0.03 -7.76 -27.70
C ASN A 223 0.14 -7.69 -29.24
N HIS A 224 0.81 -8.66 -29.88
CA HIS A 224 1.13 -8.70 -31.32
C HIS A 224 1.96 -7.51 -31.84
N SER A 225 2.67 -6.81 -30.96
CA SER A 225 3.42 -5.61 -31.32
C SER A 225 4.80 -5.57 -30.67
N GLN A 226 5.64 -4.67 -31.16
CA GLN A 226 6.91 -4.40 -30.53
C GLN A 226 6.71 -3.50 -29.31
N VAL A 227 7.35 -3.88 -28.21
CA VAL A 227 7.42 -3.13 -26.96
C VAL A 227 8.87 -2.73 -26.73
N ASN A 228 9.12 -1.49 -26.34
CA ASN A 228 10.40 -1.03 -25.81
C ASN A 228 10.16 0.24 -25.01
N TYR A 229 10.22 0.13 -23.70
CA TYR A 229 10.11 1.28 -22.82
C TYR A 229 11.07 1.17 -21.65
N THR A 230 11.32 2.31 -21.06
CA THR A 230 12.20 2.47 -19.91
C THR A 230 11.42 3.19 -18.82
N VAL A 231 11.53 2.69 -17.59
CA VAL A 231 10.99 3.32 -16.39
C VAL A 231 12.17 3.83 -15.57
N ASN A 232 12.35 5.16 -15.53
CA ASN A 232 13.36 5.83 -14.73
C ASN A 232 12.72 6.32 -13.43
N TRP A 233 13.03 5.64 -12.32
CA TRP A 233 12.38 5.89 -11.03
C TRP A 233 12.80 7.20 -10.40
N LYS A 234 14.06 7.59 -10.60
CA LYS A 234 14.64 8.83 -10.05
C LYS A 234 14.14 10.07 -10.80
N GLY A 235 14.02 9.97 -12.12
CA GLY A 235 13.52 11.02 -12.99
C GLY A 235 12.00 11.09 -13.07
N GLY A 236 11.28 10.11 -12.51
CA GLY A 236 9.83 10.11 -12.53
C GLY A 236 9.26 9.96 -13.94
N LEU A 237 9.87 9.13 -14.78
CA LEU A 237 9.57 9.08 -16.21
C LEU A 237 9.53 7.64 -16.72
N LEU A 238 8.42 7.27 -17.36
CA LEU A 238 8.29 6.08 -18.18
C LEU A 238 8.18 6.52 -19.64
N GLN A 239 9.07 6.07 -20.52
CA GLN A 239 9.02 6.47 -21.92
C GLN A 239 9.49 5.39 -22.89
N GLY A 240 9.04 5.47 -24.13
CA GLY A 240 9.41 4.57 -25.22
C GLY A 240 8.26 4.38 -26.19
N TYR A 241 8.00 3.14 -26.57
CA TYR A 241 6.88 2.77 -27.42
C TYR A 241 6.25 1.45 -27.00
N LEU A 242 4.95 1.35 -27.26
CA LEU A 242 4.12 0.17 -27.04
C LEU A 242 3.05 0.14 -28.11
N ASN A 243 2.75 -1.04 -28.69
CA ASN A 243 1.79 -1.16 -29.80
C ASN A 243 2.12 -0.27 -31.01
N ASN A 244 3.43 -0.18 -31.33
CA ASN A 244 3.97 0.68 -32.40
C ASN A 244 3.62 2.18 -32.24
N ALA A 245 3.24 2.59 -31.04
CA ALA A 245 2.84 3.95 -30.73
C ALA A 245 3.66 4.51 -29.57
N PRO A 246 3.87 5.83 -29.52
CA PRO A 246 4.71 6.44 -28.50
C PRO A 246 4.05 6.31 -27.12
N LEU A 247 4.90 6.18 -26.11
CA LEU A 247 4.55 6.04 -24.71
C LEU A 247 5.39 7.04 -23.91
N LYS A 248 4.75 7.86 -23.10
CA LYS A 248 5.40 8.77 -22.15
C LYS A 248 4.48 9.00 -20.97
N LEU A 249 4.90 8.62 -19.77
CA LEU A 249 4.22 8.90 -18.51
C LEU A 249 5.20 9.59 -17.57
N GLU A 250 4.83 10.76 -17.08
CA GLU A 250 5.52 11.49 -16.03
C GLU A 250 4.83 11.22 -14.71
N PHE A 251 5.60 10.92 -13.67
CA PHE A 251 5.10 10.62 -12.35
C PHE A 251 6.04 11.15 -11.28
N ASP A 252 5.49 11.81 -10.26
CA ASP A 252 6.26 12.22 -9.09
C ASP A 252 6.00 11.24 -7.95
N LEU A 253 7.00 10.42 -7.64
CA LEU A 253 6.91 9.48 -6.52
C LEU A 253 7.08 10.18 -5.18
N GLY A 254 7.42 11.47 -5.13
CA GLY A 254 7.60 12.21 -3.89
C GLY A 254 8.65 11.63 -2.98
N GLN A 255 9.67 10.97 -3.55
CA GLN A 255 10.72 10.32 -2.77
C GLN A 255 11.44 11.39 -1.94
N GLY A 256 11.20 11.41 -0.63
CA GLY A 256 11.80 12.37 0.31
C GLY A 256 10.86 13.43 0.87
N TYR A 257 9.63 13.55 0.38
CA TYR A 257 8.63 14.48 0.94
C TYR A 257 7.63 13.75 1.83
N ALA A 258 7.65 14.11 3.12
CA ALA A 258 6.79 13.57 4.16
C ALA A 258 5.30 13.80 3.94
N ASP A 259 4.88 14.53 2.88
CA ASP A 259 3.46 14.93 2.67
C ASP A 259 2.83 14.45 1.33
N GLN A 260 3.62 13.93 0.37
CA GLN A 260 3.04 13.35 -0.87
C GLN A 260 2.51 11.92 -0.69
N THR A 261 1.23 11.79 -0.31
CA THR A 261 0.44 10.54 -0.27
C THR A 261 -0.16 10.17 -1.62
N ILE A 262 -0.34 11.17 -2.48
CA ILE A 262 -0.90 11.05 -3.81
C ILE A 262 0.21 11.16 -4.85
N VAL A 263 0.26 10.21 -5.77
CA VAL A 263 1.11 10.22 -6.97
C VAL A 263 0.23 10.51 -8.16
N SER A 264 0.57 11.55 -8.92
CA SER A 264 -0.04 11.79 -10.22
C SER A 264 0.81 11.14 -11.30
N VAL A 265 0.19 10.39 -12.19
CA VAL A 265 0.82 9.81 -13.39
C VAL A 265 0.13 10.40 -14.61
N LYS A 266 0.85 11.18 -15.41
CA LYS A 266 0.28 11.92 -16.55
C LYS A 266 1.07 11.68 -17.83
N GLY A 267 0.40 11.74 -18.97
CA GLY A 267 1.05 11.71 -20.27
C GLY A 267 0.21 10.99 -21.30
N TYR A 268 0.82 10.09 -22.06
CA TYR A 268 0.15 9.30 -23.08
C TYR A 268 0.70 7.88 -23.17
N ALA A 269 -0.19 6.94 -23.50
CA ALA A 269 0.14 5.56 -23.82
C ALA A 269 -0.59 5.19 -25.11
N ALA A 270 0.14 4.63 -26.08
CA ALA A 270 -0.38 4.32 -27.40
C ALA A 270 -1.08 5.51 -28.10
N SER A 271 -0.49 6.71 -27.99
CA SER A 271 -1.06 7.99 -28.47
C SER A 271 -2.36 8.46 -27.79
N ALA A 272 -2.85 7.75 -26.77
CA ALA A 272 -4.03 8.14 -26.03
C ALA A 272 -3.65 8.73 -24.66
N PRO A 273 -4.42 9.71 -24.15
CA PRO A 273 -4.06 10.40 -22.92
C PRO A 273 -4.18 9.48 -21.70
N VAL A 274 -3.30 9.71 -20.72
CA VAL A 274 -3.26 9.04 -19.43
C VAL A 274 -3.22 10.09 -18.33
N ASN A 275 -4.10 9.95 -17.35
CA ASN A 275 -4.11 10.75 -16.13
C ASN A 275 -4.62 9.87 -15.00
N LEU A 276 -3.69 9.35 -14.21
CA LEU A 276 -3.97 8.48 -13.07
C LEU A 276 -3.57 9.19 -11.79
N THR A 277 -4.31 8.89 -10.74
CA THR A 277 -4.04 9.30 -9.38
C THR A 277 -3.89 8.05 -8.55
N TYR A 278 -2.69 7.80 -8.04
CA TYR A 278 -2.41 6.70 -7.13
C TYR A 278 -2.34 7.20 -5.69
N ASN A 279 -3.13 6.60 -4.81
CA ASN A 279 -3.09 6.86 -3.39
C ASN A 279 -2.27 5.77 -2.70
N LYS A 280 -1.10 6.17 -2.18
CA LYS A 280 -0.14 5.28 -1.49
C LYS A 280 -0.72 4.65 -0.21
N VAL A 281 -1.75 5.26 0.37
CA VAL A 281 -2.35 4.82 1.63
C VAL A 281 -3.19 3.58 1.43
N ASN A 282 -4.17 3.67 0.53
CA ASN A 282 -5.18 2.62 0.33
C ASN A 282 -4.89 1.77 -0.91
N GLY A 283 -3.85 2.09 -1.68
CA GLY A 283 -3.48 1.37 -2.89
C GLY A 283 -4.39 1.67 -4.08
N HIS A 284 -5.29 2.65 -3.98
CA HIS A 284 -6.25 2.99 -5.02
C HIS A 284 -5.57 3.71 -6.19
N ILE A 285 -5.87 3.30 -7.42
CA ILE A 285 -5.56 4.02 -8.65
C ILE A 285 -6.88 4.40 -9.32
N GLY A 286 -7.12 5.71 -9.41
CA GLY A 286 -8.26 6.30 -10.11
C GLY A 286 -7.82 7.15 -11.30
N GLY A 287 -8.76 7.48 -12.19
CA GLY A 287 -8.56 8.45 -13.27
C GLY A 287 -8.96 7.87 -14.63
N TYR A 288 -8.15 8.12 -15.65
CA TYR A 288 -8.38 7.58 -16.98
C TYR A 288 -7.09 7.16 -17.69
N MET A 289 -7.24 6.17 -18.56
CA MET A 289 -6.22 5.67 -19.48
C MET A 289 -6.93 5.32 -20.79
N ASN A 290 -6.37 5.72 -21.93
CA ASN A 290 -6.97 5.45 -23.24
C ASN A 290 -8.43 5.91 -23.35
N ASN A 291 -8.71 7.15 -22.89
CA ASN A 291 -10.06 7.74 -22.82
C ASN A 291 -11.09 6.93 -22.02
N SER A 292 -10.65 5.94 -21.26
CA SER A 292 -11.50 5.04 -20.48
C SER A 292 -11.21 5.20 -18.98
N PRO A 293 -12.23 5.06 -18.12
CA PRO A 293 -12.03 5.17 -16.68
C PRO A 293 -11.13 4.05 -16.15
N VAL A 294 -10.33 4.39 -15.16
CA VAL A 294 -9.54 3.47 -14.34
C VAL A 294 -9.98 3.63 -12.90
N ASP A 295 -10.32 2.51 -12.27
CA ASP A 295 -10.68 2.41 -10.86
C ASP A 295 -10.25 1.04 -10.34
N VAL A 296 -9.00 0.95 -9.87
CA VAL A 296 -8.41 -0.30 -9.39
C VAL A 296 -7.77 -0.14 -8.02
N ASN A 297 -7.72 -1.22 -7.25
CA ASN A 297 -7.05 -1.29 -5.96
C ASN A 297 -5.86 -2.23 -6.05
N LEU A 298 -4.69 -1.73 -5.62
CA LEU A 298 -3.46 -2.48 -5.45
C LEU A 298 -3.40 -2.97 -4.00
N VAL A 299 -3.64 -4.26 -3.82
CA VAL A 299 -3.49 -4.92 -2.52
C VAL A 299 -2.15 -5.63 -2.54
N ASN A 300 -1.28 -5.34 -1.57
CA ASN A 300 0.02 -6.01 -1.43
C ASN A 300 0.95 -5.89 -2.67
N CYS A 301 0.73 -4.83 -3.44
CA CYS A 301 1.57 -4.35 -4.53
C CYS A 301 1.54 -2.81 -4.53
N ASP A 302 2.41 -2.18 -5.31
CA ASP A 302 2.53 -0.73 -5.38
C ASP A 302 2.62 -0.21 -6.82
N ILE A 303 2.80 1.10 -6.96
CA ILE A 303 2.89 1.76 -8.26
C ILE A 303 4.08 1.29 -9.10
N TYR A 304 5.14 0.75 -8.48
CA TYR A 304 6.27 0.18 -9.23
C TYR A 304 5.84 -1.10 -9.94
N ASP A 305 5.12 -1.99 -9.24
CA ASP A 305 4.57 -3.21 -9.84
C ASP A 305 3.64 -2.85 -11.01
N PHE A 306 2.82 -1.80 -10.86
CA PHE A 306 1.91 -1.35 -11.93
C PHE A 306 2.65 -0.78 -13.15
N LEU A 307 3.59 0.16 -12.94
CA LEU A 307 4.30 0.84 -14.02
C LEU A 307 5.33 -0.07 -14.73
N GLN A 308 6.00 -0.94 -13.99
CA GLN A 308 6.97 -1.87 -14.56
C GLN A 308 6.30 -2.84 -15.55
N TYR A 309 5.08 -3.30 -15.26
CA TYR A 309 4.33 -4.24 -16.09
C TYR A 309 3.22 -3.55 -16.91
N LEU A 310 3.41 -2.28 -17.28
CA LEU A 310 2.41 -1.49 -17.99
C LEU A 310 1.87 -2.18 -19.27
N PHE A 311 2.69 -3.02 -19.93
CA PHE A 311 2.28 -3.76 -21.13
C PHE A 311 1.09 -4.71 -20.93
N VAL A 312 0.81 -5.11 -19.69
CA VAL A 312 -0.36 -5.91 -19.34
C VAL A 312 -1.65 -5.08 -19.49
N PHE A 313 -1.57 -3.81 -19.13
CA PHE A 313 -2.71 -2.91 -18.96
C PHE A 313 -3.06 -2.09 -20.21
N VAL A 314 -2.09 -1.93 -21.11
CA VAL A 314 -2.26 -1.15 -22.35
C VAL A 314 -2.45 -2.09 -23.54
N LYS A 315 -3.54 -1.86 -24.28
CA LYS A 315 -3.88 -2.51 -25.55
C LYS A 315 -3.96 -1.48 -26.66
#